data_AF-A0A662SBI6-F1
#
_entry.id   AF-A0A662SBI6-F1
#
_cell.length_a   1.000
_cell.length_b   1.000
_cell.length_c   1.000
_cell.angle_alpha   90.00
_cell.angle_beta   90.00
_cell.angle_gamma   90.00
#
_symmetry.space_group_name_H-M   'P 1'
#
loop_
_entity.id
_entity.type
_entity.pdbx_description
1 polymer ?
#
loop_
_entity_poly.entity_id
_entity_poly.type
_entity_poly.pdbx_seq_one_letter_code
_entity_poly.pdbx_strand_id
1 'polypeptide(L)'
;MRKPLSNLIQSVAKIKYKDLEIYLARIKSEVLDTLPLPEEKGEEDKKIKQLCDIDPVRAVLESWNQVEQTIYHKLKKLLPSNSIQYKRLTPDRAYFELLLTGVLPPSAEKLLQELYFLKNHLKHNSDLPISSKSALEYYDLTRRIIRQIDAISELPSVKLTALTLMILEINHLIDTGRYDNISIDEIKKEIEKGTVLQYLQEKAQEDIDLSIILN
;
A
#
# COMPACT_ATOMS: atom_id res chain seq x y z
N MET A 1 -8.32 16.33 27.90
CA MET A 1 -8.68 14.92 27.67
C MET A 1 -8.07 14.49 26.34
N ARG A 2 -7.04 13.63 26.38
CA ARG A 2 -6.37 13.10 25.18
C ARG A 2 -7.27 12.02 24.59
N LYS A 3 -7.88 12.26 23.43
CA LYS A 3 -8.43 11.18 22.60
C LYS A 3 -7.36 10.84 21.58
N PRO A 4 -6.82 9.61 21.56
CA PRO A 4 -5.86 9.22 20.52
C PRO A 4 -6.54 9.28 19.15
N LEU A 5 -5.77 9.66 18.13
CA LEU A 5 -6.16 9.71 16.71
C LEU A 5 -6.80 8.39 16.23
N SER A 6 -6.44 7.28 16.89
CA SER A 6 -7.05 5.96 16.72
C SER A 6 -8.57 5.97 16.84
N ASN A 7 -9.15 6.82 17.70
CA ASN A 7 -10.61 6.88 17.89
C ASN A 7 -11.34 7.65 16.78
N LEU A 8 -10.65 8.53 16.03
CA LEU A 8 -11.22 9.20 14.86
C LEU A 8 -11.17 8.29 13.63
N ILE A 9 -10.12 7.47 13.50
CA ILE A 9 -10.04 6.41 12.49
C ILE A 9 -11.05 5.29 12.77
N GLN A 10 -11.34 4.98 14.03
CA GLN A 10 -12.43 4.05 14.42
C GLN A 10 -13.84 4.53 14.04
N SER A 11 -14.01 5.80 13.68
CA SER A 11 -15.29 6.33 13.18
C SER A 11 -15.54 5.94 11.71
N VAL A 12 -14.47 5.66 10.96
CA VAL A 12 -14.50 5.22 9.56
C VAL A 12 -14.35 3.69 9.45
N ALA A 13 -13.74 3.05 10.45
CA ALA A 13 -13.47 1.62 10.50
C ALA A 13 -14.56 0.77 11.21
N LYS A 14 -15.84 0.97 10.87
CA LYS A 14 -16.90 -0.01 11.20
C LYS A 14 -17.26 -0.85 9.97
N ILE A 15 -16.25 -1.44 9.34
CA ILE A 15 -16.47 -2.51 8.37
C ILE A 15 -16.63 -3.80 9.20
N LYS A 16 -17.88 -4.24 9.40
CA LYS A 16 -18.16 -5.56 9.94
C LYS A 16 -17.72 -6.63 8.92
N TYR A 17 -17.54 -7.87 9.37
CA TYR A 17 -17.27 -9.04 8.50
C TYR A 17 -18.04 -9.04 7.17
N LYS A 18 -19.35 -8.74 7.23
CA LYS A 18 -20.23 -8.70 6.05
C LYS A 18 -19.89 -7.56 5.09
N ASP A 19 -19.35 -6.46 5.61
CA ASP A 19 -18.97 -5.28 4.85
C ASP A 19 -17.67 -5.52 4.06
N LEU A 20 -16.77 -6.39 4.54
CA LEU A 20 -15.53 -6.76 3.84
C LEU A 20 -15.82 -7.67 2.63
N GLU A 21 -16.70 -8.66 2.79
CA GLU A 21 -17.20 -9.48 1.68
C GLU A 21 -17.94 -8.64 0.63
N ILE A 22 -18.80 -7.72 1.07
CA ILE A 22 -19.51 -6.79 0.18
C ILE A 22 -18.52 -5.86 -0.54
N TYR A 23 -17.51 -5.37 0.16
CA TYR A 23 -16.50 -4.48 -0.39
C TYR A 23 -15.61 -5.17 -1.44
N LEU A 24 -15.13 -6.38 -1.17
CA LEU A 24 -14.41 -7.19 -2.17
C LEU A 24 -15.28 -7.53 -3.38
N ALA A 25 -16.54 -7.93 -3.15
CA ALA A 25 -17.49 -8.20 -4.23
C ALA A 25 -17.75 -6.96 -5.09
N ARG A 26 -17.84 -5.77 -4.46
CA ARG A 26 -17.96 -4.49 -5.15
C ARG A 26 -16.73 -4.20 -6.01
N ILE A 27 -15.54 -4.25 -5.43
CA ILE A 27 -14.27 -4.03 -6.16
C ILE A 27 -14.18 -4.98 -7.35
N LYS A 28 -14.50 -6.25 -7.11
CA LYS A 28 -14.55 -7.30 -8.13
C LYS A 28 -15.51 -6.92 -9.26
N SER A 29 -16.72 -6.46 -8.96
CA SER A 29 -17.69 -6.03 -9.98
C SER A 29 -17.27 -4.77 -10.74
N GLU A 30 -16.54 -3.84 -10.11
CA GLU A 30 -16.10 -2.59 -10.74
C GLU A 30 -14.89 -2.80 -11.66
N VAL A 31 -14.07 -3.82 -11.41
CA VAL A 31 -12.73 -3.96 -12.01
C VAL A 31 -12.61 -5.20 -12.92
N LEU A 32 -13.40 -6.26 -12.70
CA LEU A 32 -13.30 -7.53 -13.44
C LEU A 32 -13.47 -7.39 -14.95
N ASP A 33 -14.38 -6.51 -15.40
CA ASP A 33 -14.69 -6.38 -16.83
C ASP A 33 -13.53 -5.77 -17.64
N THR A 34 -12.53 -5.21 -16.95
CA THR A 34 -11.42 -4.48 -17.59
C THR A 34 -10.07 -5.18 -17.47
N LEU A 35 -9.94 -6.17 -16.59
CA LEU A 35 -8.66 -6.84 -16.33
C LEU A 35 -8.68 -8.29 -16.84
N PRO A 36 -7.65 -8.74 -17.57
CA PRO A 36 -7.57 -10.12 -18.04
C PRO A 36 -7.40 -11.09 -16.86
N LEU A 37 -7.93 -12.31 -17.00
CA LEU A 37 -7.74 -13.39 -16.04
C LEU A 37 -6.24 -13.71 -15.86
N PRO A 38 -5.75 -13.96 -14.64
CA PRO A 38 -4.36 -14.36 -14.44
C PRO A 38 -4.13 -15.78 -14.98
N GLU A 39 -2.94 -16.02 -15.53
CA GLU A 39 -2.47 -17.38 -15.84
C GLU A 39 -2.08 -18.09 -14.53
N GLU A 40 -2.41 -19.38 -14.40
CA GLU A 40 -2.07 -20.16 -13.21
C GLU A 40 -0.57 -20.51 -13.19
N LYS A 41 0.17 -20.02 -12.18
CA LYS A 41 1.54 -20.45 -11.86
C LYS A 41 1.47 -21.69 -10.96
N GLY A 42 1.52 -22.85 -11.59
CA GLY A 42 1.00 -24.13 -11.08
C GLY A 42 1.33 -24.58 -9.64
N GLU A 43 2.49 -24.30 -9.04
CA GLU A 43 2.81 -24.78 -7.69
C GLU A 43 2.65 -23.71 -6.59
N GLU A 44 3.04 -22.48 -6.88
CA GLU A 44 2.90 -21.35 -5.96
C GLU A 44 1.43 -20.96 -5.76
N ASP A 45 0.64 -20.98 -6.85
CA ASP A 45 -0.78 -20.70 -6.80
C ASP A 45 -1.54 -21.76 -5.98
N LYS A 46 -1.11 -23.02 -6.03
CA LYS A 46 -1.68 -24.08 -5.18
C LYS A 46 -1.42 -23.84 -3.69
N LYS A 47 -0.21 -23.39 -3.34
CA LYS A 47 0.16 -23.11 -1.95
C LYS A 47 -0.66 -21.97 -1.37
N ILE A 48 -0.85 -20.87 -2.11
CA ILE A 48 -1.70 -19.77 -1.62
C ILE A 48 -3.17 -20.17 -1.56
N LYS A 49 -3.70 -20.88 -2.58
CA LYS A 49 -5.09 -21.37 -2.55
C LYS A 49 -5.35 -22.28 -1.33
N GLN A 50 -4.42 -23.16 -0.99
CA GLN A 50 -4.51 -23.97 0.25
C GLN A 50 -4.44 -23.10 1.51
N LEU A 51 -3.60 -22.07 1.50
CA LEU A 51 -3.48 -21.15 2.62
C LEU A 51 -4.76 -20.36 2.86
N CYS A 52 -5.53 -20.03 1.81
CA CYS A 52 -6.85 -19.38 1.95
C CYS A 52 -7.80 -20.21 2.83
N ASP A 53 -7.74 -21.54 2.77
CA ASP A 53 -8.59 -22.43 3.58
C ASP A 53 -8.09 -22.59 5.03
N ILE A 54 -6.76 -22.59 5.22
CA ILE A 54 -6.13 -22.88 6.52
C ILE A 54 -6.00 -21.60 7.38
N ASP A 55 -5.52 -20.52 6.77
CA ASP A 55 -5.23 -19.24 7.42
C ASP A 55 -5.49 -18.09 6.42
N PRO A 56 -6.76 -17.66 6.29
CA PRO A 56 -7.15 -16.68 5.28
C PRO A 56 -6.48 -15.31 5.47
N VAL A 57 -6.18 -14.91 6.71
CA VAL A 57 -5.45 -13.66 7.00
C VAL A 57 -4.03 -13.77 6.45
N ARG A 58 -3.32 -14.85 6.77
CA ARG A 58 -1.97 -15.07 6.26
C ARG A 58 -1.94 -15.19 4.74
N ALA A 59 -2.95 -15.81 4.13
CA ALA A 59 -3.08 -15.86 2.68
C ALA A 59 -3.14 -14.46 2.04
N VAL A 60 -3.87 -13.52 2.65
CA VAL A 60 -3.95 -12.13 2.20
C VAL A 60 -2.62 -11.41 2.34
N LEU A 61 -1.94 -11.58 3.49
CA LEU A 61 -0.62 -10.99 3.72
C LEU A 61 0.42 -11.52 2.72
N GLU A 62 0.43 -12.82 2.46
CA GLU A 62 1.33 -13.46 1.50
C GLU A 62 1.02 -13.01 0.05
N SER A 63 -0.26 -12.93 -0.28
CA SER A 63 -0.71 -12.43 -1.59
C SER A 63 -0.27 -10.98 -1.83
N TRP A 64 -0.29 -10.13 -0.79
CA TRP A 64 0.20 -8.76 -0.88
C TRP A 64 1.73 -8.70 -0.97
N ASN A 65 2.44 -9.54 -0.22
CA ASN A 65 3.90 -9.65 -0.32
C ASN A 65 4.33 -9.97 -1.77
N GLN A 66 3.61 -10.86 -2.47
CA GLN A 66 3.86 -11.11 -3.89
C GLN A 66 3.69 -9.85 -4.77
N VAL A 67 2.70 -9.00 -4.47
CA VAL A 67 2.51 -7.72 -5.16
C VAL A 67 3.72 -6.80 -4.90
N GLU A 68 4.07 -6.57 -3.63
CA GLU A 68 5.22 -5.73 -3.24
C GLU A 68 6.52 -6.18 -3.92
N GLN A 69 6.80 -7.48 -3.90
CA GLN A 69 7.96 -8.05 -4.58
C GLN A 69 7.90 -7.83 -6.09
N THR A 70 6.75 -8.04 -6.72
CA THR A 70 6.61 -7.83 -8.17
C THR A 70 6.88 -6.37 -8.54
N ILE A 71 6.29 -5.43 -7.79
CA ILE A 71 6.51 -4.00 -7.98
C ILE A 71 7.98 -3.65 -7.79
N TYR A 72 8.60 -4.12 -6.70
CA TYR A 72 10.00 -3.89 -6.41
C TYR A 72 10.91 -4.32 -7.57
N HIS A 73 10.77 -5.56 -8.04
CA HIS A 73 11.59 -6.07 -9.13
C HIS A 73 11.32 -5.34 -10.44
N LYS A 74 10.07 -4.94 -10.70
CA LYS A 74 9.71 -4.17 -11.89
C LYS A 74 10.34 -2.78 -11.87
N LEU A 75 10.19 -2.03 -10.77
CA LEU A 75 10.77 -0.70 -10.61
C LEU A 75 12.30 -0.74 -10.61
N LYS A 76 12.93 -1.75 -10.00
CA LYS A 76 14.39 -1.94 -10.09
C LYS A 76 14.91 -2.09 -11.52
N LYS A 77 14.11 -2.65 -12.42
CA LYS A 77 14.48 -2.78 -13.84
C LYS A 77 14.29 -1.49 -14.63
N LEU A 78 13.29 -0.69 -14.27
CA LEU A 78 12.89 0.49 -15.05
C LEU A 78 13.51 1.79 -14.55
N LEU A 79 13.81 1.91 -13.26
CA LEU A 79 14.38 3.12 -12.68
C LEU A 79 15.88 3.23 -12.99
N PRO A 80 16.40 4.44 -13.29
CA PRO A 80 17.83 4.67 -13.44
C PRO A 80 18.57 4.35 -12.14
N SER A 81 19.66 3.58 -12.22
CA SER A 81 20.42 3.11 -11.05
C SER A 81 21.03 4.23 -10.20
N ASN A 82 21.23 5.41 -10.78
CA ASN A 82 21.74 6.60 -10.11
C ASN A 82 20.64 7.44 -9.43
N SER A 83 19.36 7.17 -9.70
CA SER A 83 18.23 7.91 -9.11
C SER A 83 18.09 7.66 -7.61
N ILE A 84 17.55 8.65 -6.90
CA ILE A 84 17.28 8.54 -5.45
C ILE A 84 16.24 7.44 -5.20
N GLN A 85 15.20 7.40 -6.04
CA GLN A 85 14.15 6.38 -6.00
C GLN A 85 14.76 4.99 -6.10
N TYR A 86 15.65 4.74 -7.07
CA TYR A 86 16.30 3.43 -7.20
C TYR A 86 17.09 3.06 -5.94
N LYS A 87 17.81 4.00 -5.33
CA LYS A 87 18.66 3.74 -4.16
C LYS A 87 17.84 3.43 -2.90
N ARG A 88 16.71 4.11 -2.72
CA ARG A 88 15.84 3.98 -1.53
C ARG A 88 14.75 2.93 -1.68
N LEU A 89 14.53 2.41 -2.89
CA LEU A 89 13.53 1.40 -3.17
C LEU A 89 13.79 0.13 -2.36
N THR A 90 12.84 -0.20 -1.50
CA THR A 90 12.69 -1.44 -0.74
C THR A 90 11.33 -2.07 -1.05
N PRO A 91 11.11 -3.38 -0.79
CA PRO A 91 9.83 -4.02 -1.08
C PRO A 91 8.62 -3.33 -0.43
N ASP A 92 8.75 -2.89 0.82
CA ASP A 92 7.70 -2.18 1.58
C ASP A 92 7.41 -0.77 1.06
N ARG A 93 8.35 -0.16 0.35
CA ARG A 93 8.19 1.15 -0.31
C ARG A 93 7.70 1.05 -1.74
N ALA A 94 7.82 -0.13 -2.36
CA ALA A 94 7.60 -0.32 -3.78
C ALA A 94 6.20 0.11 -4.23
N TYR A 95 5.18 -0.16 -3.42
CA TYR A 95 3.80 0.29 -3.67
C TYR A 95 3.70 1.81 -3.85
N PHE A 96 4.24 2.60 -2.90
CA PHE A 96 4.19 4.06 -2.96
C PHE A 96 4.99 4.61 -4.15
N GLU A 97 6.16 4.02 -4.40
CA GLU A 97 6.99 4.39 -5.55
C GLU A 97 6.28 4.11 -6.88
N LEU A 98 5.51 3.04 -7.00
CA LEU A 98 4.74 2.77 -8.21
C LEU A 98 3.60 3.78 -8.40
N LEU A 99 2.89 4.14 -7.34
CA LEU A 99 1.82 5.15 -7.41
C LEU A 99 2.35 6.50 -7.92
N LEU A 100 3.56 6.89 -7.50
CA LEU A 100 4.23 8.10 -7.97
C LEU A 100 4.44 8.13 -9.49
N THR A 101 4.65 6.97 -10.11
CA THR A 101 4.88 6.92 -11.55
C THR A 101 3.63 7.24 -12.36
N GLY A 102 2.42 7.06 -11.80
CA GLY A 102 1.17 7.18 -12.56
C GLY A 102 1.09 6.26 -13.78
N VAL A 103 1.89 5.19 -13.81
CA VAL A 103 2.00 4.28 -14.96
C VAL A 103 0.80 3.34 -15.10
N LEU A 104 0.08 3.11 -14.00
CA LEU A 104 -1.09 2.24 -14.00
C LEU A 104 -2.32 2.99 -14.53
N PRO A 105 -3.19 2.31 -15.30
CA PRO A 105 -4.52 2.84 -15.61
C PRO A 105 -5.31 3.13 -14.32
N PRO A 106 -6.22 4.13 -14.31
CA PRO A 106 -6.96 4.51 -13.11
C PRO A 106 -7.70 3.37 -12.40
N SER A 107 -8.22 2.38 -13.15
CA SER A 107 -8.89 1.21 -12.57
C SER A 107 -7.93 0.27 -11.84
N ALA A 108 -6.72 0.06 -12.38
CA ALA A 108 -5.68 -0.76 -11.76
C ALA A 108 -5.06 -0.05 -10.56
N GLU A 109 -4.85 1.26 -10.65
CA GLU A 109 -4.38 2.07 -9.52
C GLU A 109 -5.38 2.02 -8.36
N LYS A 110 -6.67 2.25 -8.64
CA LYS A 110 -7.73 2.15 -7.63
C LYS A 110 -7.75 0.77 -6.98
N LEU A 111 -7.72 -0.30 -7.78
CA LEU A 111 -7.71 -1.67 -7.23
C LEU A 111 -6.48 -1.90 -6.33
N LEU A 112 -5.29 -1.46 -6.75
CA LEU A 112 -4.07 -1.60 -5.96
C LEU A 112 -4.18 -0.86 -4.62
N GLN A 113 -4.75 0.35 -4.59
CA GLN A 113 -4.98 1.12 -3.37
C GLN A 113 -5.97 0.42 -2.43
N GLU A 114 -7.11 -0.05 -2.93
CA GLU A 114 -8.14 -0.72 -2.13
C GLU A 114 -7.60 -2.05 -1.52
N LEU A 115 -6.79 -2.80 -2.29
CA LEU A 115 -6.10 -4.00 -1.77
C LEU A 115 -5.09 -3.65 -0.68
N TYR A 116 -4.30 -2.58 -0.86
CA TYR A 116 -3.36 -2.08 0.14
C TYR A 116 -4.08 -1.73 1.46
N PHE A 117 -5.15 -0.95 1.38
CA PHE A 117 -5.95 -0.56 2.54
C PHE A 117 -6.50 -1.77 3.27
N LEU A 118 -7.05 -2.73 2.53
CA LEU A 118 -7.61 -3.95 3.12
C LEU A 118 -6.54 -4.77 3.85
N LYS A 119 -5.36 -4.97 3.24
CA LYS A 119 -4.25 -5.67 3.88
C LYS A 119 -3.78 -4.94 5.15
N ASN A 120 -3.64 -3.62 5.10
CA ASN A 120 -3.21 -2.85 6.27
C ASN A 120 -4.26 -2.93 7.39
N HIS A 121 -5.54 -2.85 7.04
CA HIS A 121 -6.62 -2.98 8.00
C HIS A 121 -6.58 -4.35 8.72
N LEU A 122 -6.30 -5.44 8.00
CA LEU A 122 -6.13 -6.78 8.60
C LEU A 122 -4.86 -6.89 9.46
N LYS A 123 -3.75 -6.27 9.04
CA LYS A 123 -2.50 -6.26 9.81
C LYS A 123 -2.67 -5.57 11.17
N HIS A 124 -3.43 -4.48 11.22
CA HIS A 124 -3.63 -3.69 12.44
C HIS A 124 -4.84 -4.14 13.29
N ASN A 125 -5.77 -4.90 12.72
CA ASN A 125 -6.94 -5.43 13.41
C ASN A 125 -7.01 -6.95 13.25
N SER A 126 -6.17 -7.66 14.01
CA SER A 126 -6.02 -9.13 13.96
C SER A 126 -7.30 -9.91 14.26
N ASP A 127 -8.28 -9.29 14.90
CA ASP A 127 -9.54 -9.93 15.33
C ASP A 127 -10.62 -9.89 14.25
N LEU A 128 -10.37 -9.26 13.10
CA LEU A 128 -11.32 -9.24 12.00
C LEU A 128 -11.36 -10.61 11.31
N PRO A 129 -12.52 -11.28 11.32
CA PRO A 129 -12.64 -12.52 10.59
C PRO A 129 -12.63 -12.21 9.09
N ILE A 130 -11.95 -13.05 8.31
CA ILE A 130 -11.98 -13.06 6.85
C ILE A 130 -12.25 -14.50 6.41
N SER A 131 -13.22 -14.70 5.51
CA SER A 131 -13.52 -16.04 4.97
C SER A 131 -12.42 -16.52 4.04
N SER A 132 -12.29 -17.85 3.91
CA SER A 132 -11.52 -18.48 2.82
C SER A 132 -11.93 -17.92 1.46
N LYS A 133 -13.25 -17.79 1.22
CA LYS A 133 -13.77 -17.18 -0.01
C LYS A 133 -13.23 -15.76 -0.25
N SER A 134 -13.28 -14.89 0.75
CA SER A 134 -12.75 -13.53 0.64
C SER A 134 -11.24 -13.50 0.41
N ALA A 135 -10.49 -14.38 1.09
CA ALA A 135 -9.04 -14.48 0.89
C ALA A 135 -8.70 -14.97 -0.52
N LEU A 136 -9.45 -15.93 -1.06
CA LEU A 136 -9.31 -16.39 -2.44
C LEU A 136 -9.64 -15.28 -3.44
N GLU A 137 -10.71 -14.51 -3.20
CA GLU A 137 -11.05 -13.36 -4.04
C GLU A 137 -9.97 -12.26 -3.99
N TYR A 138 -9.42 -11.98 -2.82
CA TYR A 138 -8.29 -11.07 -2.65
C TYR A 138 -7.09 -11.53 -3.48
N TYR A 139 -6.74 -12.82 -3.37
CA TYR A 139 -5.65 -13.43 -4.13
C TYR A 139 -5.88 -13.34 -5.66
N ASP A 140 -7.10 -13.63 -6.13
CA ASP A 140 -7.41 -13.51 -7.57
C ASP A 140 -7.25 -12.06 -8.07
N LEU A 141 -7.61 -11.07 -7.25
CA LEU A 141 -7.44 -9.65 -7.56
C LEU A 141 -5.96 -9.23 -7.56
N THR A 142 -5.15 -9.67 -6.59
CA THR A 142 -3.71 -9.37 -6.58
C THR A 142 -3.01 -9.94 -7.81
N ARG A 143 -3.41 -11.14 -8.27
CA ARG A 143 -2.87 -11.75 -9.49
C ARG A 143 -3.15 -10.96 -10.75
N ARG A 144 -4.32 -10.31 -10.84
CA ARG A 144 -4.65 -9.41 -11.96
C ARG A 144 -3.78 -8.17 -11.95
N ILE A 145 -3.53 -7.61 -10.77
CA ILE A 145 -2.64 -6.46 -10.60
C ILE A 145 -1.19 -6.82 -10.92
N ILE A 146 -0.70 -7.96 -10.45
CA ILE A 146 0.65 -8.46 -10.79
C ILE A 146 0.82 -8.54 -12.32
N ARG A 147 -0.18 -9.05 -13.04
CA ARG A 147 -0.15 -9.09 -14.51
C ARG A 147 -0.07 -7.70 -15.15
N GLN A 148 -0.80 -6.71 -14.61
CA GLN A 148 -0.71 -5.33 -15.09
C GLN A 148 0.67 -4.73 -14.84
N ILE A 149 1.23 -4.96 -13.64
CA ILE A 149 2.58 -4.51 -13.29
C ILE A 149 3.62 -5.16 -14.20
N ASP A 150 3.51 -6.47 -14.43
CA ASP A 150 4.40 -7.23 -15.32
C ASP A 150 4.34 -6.73 -16.78
N ALA A 151 3.20 -6.21 -17.23
CA ALA A 151 3.04 -5.65 -18.56
C ALA A 151 3.69 -4.25 -18.73
N ILE A 152 4.06 -3.57 -17.64
CA ILE A 152 4.75 -2.28 -17.71
C ILE A 152 6.12 -2.46 -18.38
N SER A 153 6.32 -1.76 -19.51
CA SER A 153 7.56 -1.76 -20.29
C SER A 153 8.43 -0.53 -20.05
N GLU A 154 7.82 0.61 -19.72
CA GLU A 154 8.52 1.87 -19.48
C GLU A 154 7.76 2.71 -18.44
N LEU A 155 8.47 3.59 -17.74
CA LEU A 155 7.86 4.55 -16.84
C LEU A 155 7.64 5.87 -17.58
N PRO A 156 6.47 6.51 -17.42
CA PRO A 156 6.24 7.83 -17.98
C PRO A 156 7.21 8.84 -17.36
N SER A 157 7.61 9.84 -18.13
CA SER A 157 8.42 10.96 -17.64
C SER A 157 7.57 11.89 -16.77
N VAL A 158 7.19 11.44 -15.57
CA VAL A 158 6.37 12.24 -14.65
C VAL A 158 7.29 13.16 -13.86
N LYS A 159 7.05 14.47 -13.98
CA LYS A 159 7.61 15.47 -13.07
C LYS A 159 6.76 15.47 -11.80
N LEU A 160 7.21 14.75 -10.79
CA LEU A 160 6.63 14.83 -9.46
C LEU A 160 6.88 16.22 -8.87
N THR A 161 5.84 16.84 -8.33
CA THR A 161 6.01 18.09 -7.58
C THR A 161 6.55 17.78 -6.18
N ALA A 162 7.28 18.73 -5.58
CA ALA A 162 7.79 18.58 -4.21
C ALA A 162 6.66 18.30 -3.19
N LEU A 163 5.47 18.85 -3.43
CA LEU A 163 4.29 18.62 -2.59
C LEU A 163 3.79 17.17 -2.69
N THR A 164 3.76 16.60 -3.89
CA THR A 164 3.34 15.21 -4.11
C THR A 164 4.29 14.24 -3.38
N LEU A 165 5.59 14.49 -3.48
CA LEU A 165 6.61 13.71 -2.78
C LEU A 165 6.44 13.81 -1.26
N MET A 166 6.21 15.02 -0.74
CA MET A 166 6.00 15.25 0.70
C MET A 166 4.81 14.45 1.25
N ILE A 167 3.66 14.51 0.57
CA ILE A 167 2.45 13.83 1.01
C ILE A 167 2.68 12.32 1.11
N LEU A 168 3.43 11.75 0.16
CA LEU A 168 3.68 10.31 0.11
C LEU A 168 4.71 9.85 1.14
N GLU A 169 5.77 10.62 1.34
CA GLU A 169 6.73 10.39 2.41
C GLU A 169 6.01 10.38 3.78
N ILE A 170 5.09 11.32 4.02
CA ILE A 170 4.27 11.35 5.24
C ILE A 170 3.29 10.17 5.31
N ASN A 171 2.59 9.84 4.23
CA ASN A 171 1.66 8.70 4.21
C ASN A 171 2.38 7.38 4.47
N HIS A 172 3.56 7.18 3.89
CA HIS A 172 4.39 6.01 4.15
C HIS A 172 4.74 5.88 5.64
N LEU A 173 5.12 6.98 6.30
CA LEU A 173 5.37 6.97 7.74
C LEU A 173 4.13 6.55 8.54
N ILE A 174 2.97 7.13 8.22
CA ILE A 174 1.69 6.83 8.88
C ILE A 174 1.34 5.35 8.73
N ASP A 175 1.42 4.83 7.50
CA ASP A 175 0.95 3.47 7.19
C ASP A 175 1.87 2.37 7.75
N THR A 176 3.10 2.70 8.13
CA THR A 176 3.97 1.72 8.80
C THR A 176 3.54 1.41 10.24
N GLY A 177 2.82 2.34 10.90
CA GLY A 177 2.51 2.29 12.33
C GLY A 177 3.74 2.41 13.26
N ARG A 178 4.95 2.59 12.70
CA ARG A 178 6.20 2.69 13.48
C ARG A 178 6.29 3.99 14.28
N TYR A 179 5.51 5.00 13.91
CA TYR A 179 5.56 6.36 14.45
C TYR A 179 4.27 6.77 15.18
N ASP A 180 3.45 5.80 15.59
CA ASP A 180 2.20 6.03 16.34
C ASP A 180 2.43 6.69 17.72
N ASN A 181 3.68 6.75 18.18
CA ASN A 181 4.09 7.46 19.38
C ASN A 181 4.12 8.99 19.21
N ILE A 182 4.09 9.50 17.98
CA ILE A 182 4.03 10.94 17.71
C ILE A 182 2.61 11.44 17.98
N SER A 183 2.46 12.35 18.94
CA SER A 183 1.15 12.87 19.34
C SER A 183 0.70 14.06 18.48
N ILE A 184 -0.62 14.27 18.39
CA ILE A 184 -1.21 15.45 17.73
C ILE A 184 -0.71 16.74 18.36
N ASP A 185 -0.56 16.77 19.69
CA ASP A 185 -0.14 17.96 20.41
C ASP A 185 1.33 18.30 20.08
N GLU A 186 2.18 17.30 19.86
CA GLU A 186 3.55 17.51 19.37
C GLU A 186 3.54 18.05 17.94
N ILE A 187 2.80 17.41 17.02
CA ILE A 187 2.69 17.89 15.63
C ILE A 187 2.15 19.32 15.56
N LYS A 188 1.11 19.65 16.34
CA LYS A 188 0.56 21.02 16.38
C LYS A 188 1.61 22.04 16.83
N LYS A 189 2.38 21.73 17.87
CA LYS A 189 3.47 22.61 18.34
C LYS A 189 4.51 22.85 17.26
N GLU A 190 4.89 21.81 16.53
CA GLU A 190 5.89 21.93 15.46
C GLU A 190 5.33 22.64 14.22
N ILE A 191 4.02 22.52 13.93
CA ILE A 191 3.34 23.34 12.91
C ILE A 191 3.35 24.82 13.32
N GLU A 192 2.99 25.14 14.57
CA GLU A 192 3.00 26.51 15.10
C GLU A 192 4.38 27.17 15.05
N LYS A 193 5.44 26.37 15.23
CA LYS A 193 6.84 26.81 15.11
C LYS A 193 7.36 26.86 13.67
N GLY A 194 6.62 26.31 12.71
CA GLY A 194 7.09 26.14 11.33
C GLY A 194 8.19 25.10 11.15
N THR A 195 8.37 24.18 12.12
CA THR A 195 9.45 23.18 12.19
C THR A 195 8.99 21.74 11.95
N VAL A 196 7.72 21.54 11.57
CA VAL A 196 7.11 20.20 11.43
C VAL A 196 7.89 19.27 10.50
N LEU A 197 8.44 19.78 9.40
CA LEU A 197 9.20 18.96 8.44
C LEU A 197 10.58 18.57 8.99
N GLN A 198 11.31 19.48 9.65
CA GLN A 198 12.56 19.11 10.32
C GLN A 198 12.31 18.09 11.43
N TYR A 199 11.25 18.30 12.22
CA TYR A 199 10.87 17.38 13.28
C TYR A 199 10.60 15.96 12.74
N LEU A 200 9.83 15.86 11.64
CA LEU A 200 9.57 14.57 10.99
C LEU A 200 10.85 13.94 10.42
N GLN A 201 11.73 14.73 9.80
CA GLN A 201 13.03 14.26 9.31
C GLN A 201 13.93 13.71 10.43
N GLU A 202 13.97 14.38 11.59
CA GLU A 202 14.75 13.94 12.75
C GLU A 202 14.16 12.68 13.40
N LYS A 203 12.83 12.57 13.44
CA LYS A 203 12.13 11.43 14.05
C LYS A 203 12.15 10.18 13.18
N ALA A 204 11.95 10.33 11.88
CA ALA A 204 11.89 9.20 10.95
C ALA A 204 13.24 8.88 10.29
N GLN A 205 14.21 9.79 10.31
CA GLN A 205 15.57 9.56 9.82
C GLN A 205 15.58 8.96 8.40
N GLU A 206 16.13 7.77 8.21
CA GLU A 206 16.23 7.09 6.90
C GLU A 206 14.88 6.64 6.34
N ASP A 207 13.84 6.56 7.20
CA ASP A 207 12.47 6.24 6.82
C ASP A 207 11.74 7.45 6.19
N ILE A 208 12.34 8.64 6.11
CA ILE A 208 11.79 9.78 5.35
C ILE A 208 12.88 10.60 4.62
N ASP A 209 12.59 11.15 3.44
CA ASP A 209 13.47 12.13 2.78
C ASP A 209 12.69 13.39 2.38
N LEU A 210 12.90 14.44 3.17
CA LEU A 210 12.34 15.76 2.94
C LEU A 210 13.40 16.75 2.43
N SER A 211 14.59 16.29 2.03
CA SER A 211 15.70 17.16 1.60
C SER A 211 15.35 18.04 0.40
N ILE A 212 14.48 17.55 -0.49
CA ILE A 212 13.98 18.32 -1.64
C ILE A 212 13.18 19.55 -1.20
N ILE A 213 12.57 19.52 -0.01
CA ILE A 213 11.70 20.57 0.53
C ILE A 213 12.41 21.44 1.58
N LEU A 214 13.30 20.83 2.36
CA LEU A 214 14.02 21.47 3.47
C LEU A 214 15.28 22.26 3.07
N ASN A 215 15.54 22.40 1.77
CA ASN A 215 16.63 23.23 1.25
C ASN A 215 16.45 24.72 1.54
#